data_AF-X1QUS2-F1
#
_entry.id   AF-X1QUS2-F1
#
_cell.length_a   1.000
_cell.length_b   1.000
_cell.length_c   1.000
_cell.angle_alpha   90.00
_cell.angle_beta   90.00
_cell.angle_gamma   90.00
#
_symmetry.space_group_name_H-M   'P 1'
#
loop_
_entity.id
_entity.type
_entity.pdbx_description
1 polymer ?
#
loop_
_entity_poly.entity_id
_entity_poly.type
_entity_poly.pdbx_seq_one_letter_code
_entity_poly.pdbx_strand_id
1 'polypeptide(L)'
;SQTAKLIIAGCTMVIAGPPNSGKSTLLNCICGKQKAIVTDIKGTTRDWVSAKCQIGSLSAELIDTAGLDEKLAATPENILAKKSQEKTARILEQADLVLLVLDNSQPIDQLDGRLIEKITGKLVLSEAEGKILTVLNKSDLPAKLNAAKLPQIFADTV
;
A
#
# COMPACT_ATOMS: atom_id res chain seq x y z
N SER A 1 19.90 -7.87 14.54
CA SER A 1 18.74 -6.99 14.80
C SER A 1 18.00 -6.73 13.49
N GLN A 2 16.66 -6.69 13.53
CA GLN A 2 15.81 -6.37 12.37
C GLN A 2 16.15 -5.01 11.76
N THR A 3 16.47 -4.01 12.59
CA THR A 3 16.90 -2.67 12.15
C THR A 3 18.16 -2.71 11.30
N ALA A 4 19.16 -3.52 11.68
CA ALA A 4 20.40 -3.66 10.92
C ALA A 4 20.15 -4.31 9.55
N LYS A 5 19.24 -5.30 9.48
CA LYS A 5 18.83 -5.91 8.21
C LYS A 5 18.21 -4.87 7.28
N LEU A 6 17.29 -4.05 7.78
CA LEU A 6 16.62 -3.00 6.99
C LEU A 6 17.60 -1.94 6.49
N ILE A 7 18.57 -1.53 7.32
CA ILE A 7 19.59 -0.55 6.92
C ILE A 7 20.53 -1.11 5.84
N ILE A 8 20.94 -2.37 5.96
CA ILE A 8 21.93 -2.99 5.05
C ILE A 8 21.27 -3.46 3.74
N ALA A 9 20.13 -4.16 3.83
CA ALA A 9 19.46 -4.75 2.68
C ALA A 9 18.45 -3.80 2.01
N GLY A 10 18.10 -2.70 2.67
CA GLY A 10 16.99 -1.83 2.28
C GLY A 10 15.65 -2.31 2.84
N CYS A 11 14.67 -1.43 2.78
CA CYS A 11 13.30 -1.65 3.25
C CYS A 11 12.33 -1.69 2.06
N THR A 12 11.50 -2.71 1.97
CA THR A 12 10.43 -2.77 0.96
C THR A 12 9.13 -2.30 1.56
N MET A 13 8.55 -1.25 0.99
CA MET A 13 7.29 -0.67 1.45
C MET A 13 6.23 -0.76 0.37
N VAL A 14 5.03 -1.17 0.75
CA VAL A 14 3.89 -1.27 -0.16
C VAL A 14 2.89 -0.17 0.18
N ILE A 15 2.48 0.61 -0.81
CA ILE A 15 1.44 1.63 -0.66
C ILE A 15 0.13 1.03 -1.17
N ALA A 16 -0.83 0.82 -0.26
CA ALA A 16 -2.14 0.24 -0.54
C ALA A 16 -3.26 1.17 -0.11
N GLY A 17 -4.46 0.99 -0.67
CA GLY A 17 -5.66 1.73 -0.27
C GLY A 17 -6.59 2.04 -1.43
N PRO A 18 -7.74 2.71 -1.18
CA PRO A 18 -8.75 2.94 -2.20
C PRO A 18 -8.26 3.73 -3.43
N PRO A 19 -8.94 3.58 -4.59
CA PRO A 19 -8.74 4.50 -5.71
C PRO A 19 -8.88 5.94 -5.24
N ASN A 20 -8.08 6.84 -5.81
CA ASN A 20 -8.10 8.28 -5.52
C ASN A 20 -7.78 8.69 -4.07
N SER A 21 -7.29 7.77 -3.21
CA SER A 21 -6.81 8.11 -1.86
C SER A 21 -5.48 8.90 -1.86
N GLY A 22 -4.84 9.02 -3.02
CA GLY A 22 -3.62 9.81 -3.22
C GLY A 22 -2.31 9.00 -3.11
N LYS A 23 -2.37 7.67 -3.26
CA LYS A 23 -1.21 6.76 -3.25
C LYS A 23 -0.06 7.21 -4.15
N SER A 24 -0.32 7.47 -5.43
CA SER A 24 0.73 7.85 -6.39
C SER A 24 1.30 9.25 -6.07
N THR A 25 0.49 10.17 -5.57
CA THR A 25 0.98 11.47 -5.06
C THR A 25 1.87 11.28 -3.84
N LEU A 26 1.50 10.40 -2.91
CA LEU A 26 2.32 10.07 -1.74
C LEU A 26 3.64 9.41 -2.15
N LEU A 27 3.60 8.44 -3.07
CA LEU A 27 4.80 7.82 -3.65
C LEU A 27 5.72 8.90 -4.23
N ASN A 28 5.18 9.76 -5.09
CA ASN A 28 5.96 10.83 -5.72
C ASN A 28 6.50 11.83 -4.69
N CYS A 29 5.75 12.13 -3.62
CA CYS A 29 6.20 13.03 -2.55
C CYS A 29 7.35 12.41 -1.75
N ILE A 30 7.24 11.13 -1.39
CA ILE A 30 8.28 10.40 -0.66
C ILE A 30 9.54 10.28 -1.54
N CYS A 31 9.38 9.83 -2.78
CA CYS A 31 10.50 9.58 -3.69
C CYS A 31 11.10 10.87 -4.30
N GLY A 32 10.30 11.92 -4.48
CA GLY A 32 10.73 13.22 -5.03
C GLY A 32 11.54 14.07 -4.06
N LYS A 33 11.50 13.78 -2.75
CA LYS A 33 12.41 14.38 -1.77
C LYS A 33 13.84 13.80 -1.87
N GLN A 34 14.02 12.58 -2.40
CA GLN A 34 15.33 11.96 -2.62
C GLN A 34 15.31 11.03 -3.85
N LYS A 35 15.64 11.59 -5.02
CA LYS A 35 15.90 10.93 -6.33
C LYS A 35 15.24 9.54 -6.52
N ALA A 36 13.99 9.54 -6.98
CA ALA A 36 13.32 8.34 -7.49
C ALA A 36 13.99 7.84 -8.79
N ILE A 37 14.39 6.58 -8.85
CA ILE A 37 14.50 5.87 -10.15
C ILE A 37 13.20 5.10 -10.33
N VAL A 38 12.27 5.72 -11.06
CA VAL A 38 11.01 5.07 -11.46
C VAL A 38 11.33 4.08 -12.56
N THR A 39 11.06 2.80 -12.32
CA THR A 39 11.34 1.76 -13.31
C THR A 39 10.03 1.26 -13.91
N ASP A 40 9.56 1.93 -14.96
CA ASP A 40 8.47 1.42 -15.80
C ASP A 40 9.04 0.38 -16.78
N ILE A 41 9.09 -0.89 -16.37
CA ILE A 41 9.49 -1.96 -17.31
C ILE A 41 8.27 -2.36 -18.15
N LYS A 42 7.93 -1.52 -19.14
CA LYS A 42 6.91 -1.84 -20.16
C LYS A 42 7.28 -3.15 -20.87
N GLY A 43 6.34 -4.10 -20.91
CA GLY A 43 6.49 -5.38 -21.61
C GLY A 43 6.88 -6.57 -20.74
N THR A 44 6.89 -6.43 -19.41
CA THR A 44 7.02 -7.58 -18.50
C THR A 44 5.74 -7.81 -17.71
N THR A 45 5.56 -9.01 -17.15
CA THR A 45 4.41 -9.42 -16.34
C THR A 45 4.32 -8.71 -14.96
N ARG A 46 4.85 -7.49 -14.83
CA ARG A 46 4.91 -6.68 -13.61
C ARG A 46 3.83 -5.60 -13.66
N ASP A 47 2.79 -5.83 -12.86
CA ASP A 47 1.52 -5.11 -12.84
C ASP A 47 1.49 -3.92 -11.84
N TRP A 48 2.66 -3.39 -11.45
CA TRP A 48 2.80 -2.38 -10.39
C TRP A 48 3.91 -1.39 -10.71
N VAL A 49 3.79 -0.19 -10.15
CA VAL A 49 4.84 0.85 -10.21
C VAL A 49 5.72 0.69 -8.97
N SER A 50 7.04 0.65 -9.15
CA SER A 50 7.97 0.76 -8.03
C SER A 50 8.98 1.88 -8.23
N ALA A 51 9.36 2.48 -7.11
CA ALA A 51 10.34 3.54 -7.04
C ALA A 51 11.31 3.26 -5.91
N LYS A 52 12.61 3.30 -6.21
CA LYS A 52 13.65 3.28 -5.19
C LYS A 52 13.91 4.71 -4.75
N CYS A 53 13.93 4.93 -3.44
CA CYS A 53 14.25 6.22 -2.84
C CYS A 53 15.03 6.04 -1.53
N GLN A 54 15.40 7.15 -0.92
CA GLN A 54 16.07 7.16 0.37
C GLN A 54 15.25 7.99 1.36
N ILE A 55 14.95 7.41 2.52
CA ILE A 55 14.17 8.03 3.60
C ILE A 55 15.10 8.19 4.79
N GLY A 56 15.64 9.39 4.95
CA GLY A 56 16.75 9.62 5.88
C GLY A 56 17.98 8.82 5.45
N SER A 57 18.44 7.89 6.28
CA SER A 57 19.53 6.96 5.96
C SER A 57 19.07 5.61 5.43
N LEU A 58 17.76 5.38 5.33
CA LEU A 58 17.18 4.10 4.92
C LEU A 58 16.99 4.07 3.40
N SER A 59 17.65 3.13 2.72
CA SER A 59 17.33 2.79 1.33
C SER A 59 15.98 2.07 1.29
N ALA A 60 15.05 2.55 0.48
CA ALA A 60 13.71 1.99 0.38
C ALA A 60 13.28 1.73 -1.05
N GLU A 61 12.51 0.67 -1.26
CA GLU A 61 11.73 0.45 -2.48
C GLU A 61 10.25 0.60 -2.14
N LEU A 62 9.60 1.60 -2.72
CA LEU A 62 8.15 1.80 -2.60
C LEU A 62 7.45 1.18 -3.80
N ILE A 63 6.41 0.41 -3.52
CA ILE A 63 5.58 -0.27 -4.51
C ILE A 63 4.16 0.31 -4.43
N ASP A 64 3.68 0.95 -5.49
CA ASP A 64 2.30 1.43 -5.60
C ASP A 64 1.40 0.33 -6.16
N THR A 65 0.39 -0.03 -5.38
CA THR A 65 -0.59 -1.07 -5.73
C THR A 65 -1.80 -0.53 -6.49
N ALA A 66 -1.80 0.71 -6.97
CA ALA A 66 -2.96 1.30 -7.67
C ALA A 66 -3.54 0.40 -8.78
N GLY A 67 -2.70 -0.30 -9.56
CA GLY A 67 -3.15 -1.27 -10.58
C GLY A 67 -3.47 -2.68 -10.05
N LEU A 68 -3.09 -2.98 -8.81
CA LEU A 68 -3.42 -4.21 -8.10
C LEU A 68 -4.75 -4.09 -7.35
N ASP A 69 -5.15 -2.90 -6.90
CA ASP A 69 -6.40 -2.68 -6.14
C ASP A 69 -7.64 -3.03 -6.96
N GLU A 70 -7.68 -2.67 -8.26
CA GLU A 70 -8.74 -3.09 -9.18
C GLU A 70 -8.77 -4.61 -9.37
N LYS A 71 -7.60 -5.26 -9.39
CA LYS A 71 -7.47 -6.73 -9.53
C LYS A 71 -7.77 -7.47 -8.23
N LEU A 72 -7.53 -6.83 -7.09
CA LEU A 72 -8.00 -7.27 -5.79
C LEU A 72 -9.52 -7.19 -5.74
N ALA A 73 -10.11 -6.06 -6.13
CA ALA A 73 -11.55 -5.84 -6.14
C ALA A 73 -12.29 -6.75 -7.13
N ALA A 74 -11.66 -7.14 -8.25
CA ALA A 74 -12.23 -8.08 -9.21
C ALA A 74 -12.47 -9.49 -8.63
N THR A 75 -13.55 -10.13 -9.08
CA THR A 75 -13.80 -11.55 -8.83
C THR A 75 -12.81 -12.37 -9.66
N PRO A 76 -12.21 -13.46 -9.13
CA PRO A 76 -11.31 -14.30 -9.90
C PRO A 76 -12.10 -15.15 -10.91
N GLU A 77 -12.57 -14.53 -11.98
CA GLU A 77 -13.38 -15.17 -13.03
C GLU A 77 -12.52 -15.99 -14.00
N ASN A 78 -11.20 -15.77 -14.01
CA ASN A 78 -10.27 -16.48 -14.88
C ASN A 78 -8.89 -16.72 -14.21
N ILE A 79 -8.09 -17.61 -14.81
CA ILE A 79 -6.76 -18.01 -14.32
C ILE A 79 -5.81 -16.80 -14.20
N LEU A 80 -5.97 -15.79 -15.06
CA LEU A 80 -5.15 -14.58 -15.05
C LEU A 80 -5.43 -13.72 -13.81
N ALA A 81 -6.71 -13.55 -13.44
CA ALA A 81 -7.12 -12.85 -12.23
C ALA A 81 -6.59 -13.55 -10.97
N LYS A 82 -6.67 -14.89 -10.91
CA LYS A 82 -6.13 -15.67 -9.80
C LYS A 82 -4.61 -15.50 -9.65
N LYS A 83 -3.86 -15.62 -10.74
CA LYS A 83 -2.40 -15.39 -10.74
C LYS A 83 -2.03 -13.97 -10.32
N SER A 84 -2.83 -12.97 -10.71
CA SER A 84 -2.60 -11.60 -10.29
C SER A 84 -2.84 -11.42 -8.79
N GLN A 85 -3.89 -12.01 -8.24
CA GLN A 85 -4.14 -11.99 -6.80
C GLN A 85 -3.02 -12.66 -5.99
N GLU A 86 -2.49 -13.79 -6.46
CA GLU A 86 -1.33 -14.46 -5.84
C GLU A 86 -0.07 -13.58 -5.86
N LYS A 87 0.19 -12.86 -6.96
CA LYS A 87 1.30 -11.90 -7.02
C LYS A 87 1.15 -10.78 -6.01
N THR A 88 -0.04 -10.18 -5.90
CA THR A 88 -0.30 -9.12 -4.92
C THR A 88 -0.12 -9.62 -3.50
N ALA A 89 -0.58 -10.83 -3.19
CA ALA A 89 -0.38 -11.43 -1.88
C ALA A 89 1.10 -11.59 -1.56
N ARG A 90 1.90 -12.12 -2.49
CA ARG A 90 3.36 -12.24 -2.32
C ARG A 90 4.07 -10.91 -2.11
N ILE A 91 3.63 -9.84 -2.79
CA ILE A 91 4.19 -8.50 -2.59
C ILE A 91 3.89 -7.99 -1.18
N LEU A 92 2.68 -8.21 -0.67
CA LEU A 92 2.30 -7.84 0.71
C LEU A 92 3.05 -8.69 1.75
N GLU A 93 3.19 -10.01 1.52
CA GLU A 93 3.97 -10.92 2.38
C GLU A 93 5.43 -10.48 2.51
N GLN A 94 6.05 -10.09 1.40
CA GLN A 94 7.46 -9.66 1.33
C GLN A 94 7.68 -8.24 1.83
N ALA A 95 6.62 -7.45 2.03
CA ALA A 95 6.74 -6.09 2.51
C ALA A 95 7.29 -6.07 3.95
N ASP A 96 8.20 -5.13 4.20
CA ASP A 96 8.65 -4.78 5.55
C ASP A 96 7.66 -3.82 6.22
N LEU A 97 6.96 -3.00 5.42
CA LEU A 97 5.90 -2.08 5.87
C LEU A 97 4.83 -1.92 4.78
N VAL A 98 3.56 -1.84 5.19
CA VAL A 98 2.41 -1.52 4.34
C VAL A 98 1.85 -0.17 4.77
N LEU A 99 1.89 0.80 3.87
CA LEU A 99 1.27 2.12 4.03
C LEU A 99 -0.18 2.03 3.54
N LEU A 100 -1.14 1.94 4.46
CA LEU A 100 -2.56 1.96 4.12
C LEU A 100 -3.04 3.42 4.00
N VAL A 101 -3.17 3.91 2.77
CA VAL A 101 -3.54 5.31 2.49
C VAL A 101 -5.04 5.46 2.36
N LEU A 102 -5.63 6.23 3.28
CA LEU A 102 -7.06 6.56 3.31
C LEU A 102 -7.26 8.07 3.09
N ASP A 103 -8.37 8.42 2.44
CA ASP A 103 -8.75 9.84 2.25
C ASP A 103 -9.48 10.34 3.50
N ASN A 104 -8.84 11.21 4.27
CA ASN A 104 -9.39 11.77 5.51
C ASN A 104 -10.58 12.73 5.25
N SER A 105 -10.69 13.26 4.03
CA SER A 105 -11.74 14.22 3.65
C SER A 105 -13.07 13.55 3.30
N GLN A 106 -13.10 12.22 3.23
CA GLN A 106 -14.28 11.42 2.92
C GLN A 106 -14.75 10.63 4.14
N PRO A 107 -16.07 10.48 4.34
CA PRO A 107 -16.58 9.60 5.39
C PRO A 107 -16.23 8.14 5.06
N ILE A 108 -16.03 7.33 6.11
CA ILE A 108 -15.68 5.91 5.97
C ILE A 108 -16.69 5.14 5.12
N ASP A 109 -17.95 5.54 5.15
CA ASP A 109 -19.06 4.89 4.44
C ASP A 109 -18.93 5.04 2.91
N GLN A 110 -18.07 5.93 2.42
CA GLN A 110 -17.73 6.08 1.00
C GLN A 110 -16.47 5.30 0.59
N LEU A 111 -15.77 4.69 1.54
CA LEU A 111 -14.72 3.74 1.19
C LEU A 111 -15.37 2.48 0.63
N ASP A 112 -14.76 1.89 -0.39
CA ASP A 112 -15.20 0.58 -0.88
C ASP A 112 -14.94 -0.47 0.21
N GLY A 113 -16.00 -0.83 0.95
CA GLY A 113 -15.92 -1.81 2.04
C GLY A 113 -15.38 -3.16 1.58
N ARG A 114 -15.62 -3.56 0.32
CA ARG A 114 -15.06 -4.81 -0.22
C ARG A 114 -13.56 -4.72 -0.41
N LEU A 115 -13.05 -3.56 -0.80
CA LEU A 115 -11.62 -3.36 -0.93
C LEU A 115 -10.95 -3.37 0.44
N ILE A 116 -11.54 -2.71 1.43
CA ILE A 116 -11.06 -2.73 2.82
C ILE A 116 -11.05 -4.17 3.36
N GLU A 117 -12.14 -4.92 3.23
CA GLU A 117 -12.21 -6.33 3.63
C GLU A 117 -11.15 -7.19 2.94
N LYS A 118 -10.91 -6.98 1.65
CA LYS A 118 -9.90 -7.74 0.89
C LYS A 118 -8.48 -7.38 1.29
N ILE A 119 -8.18 -6.10 1.52
CA ILE A 119 -6.88 -5.65 2.02
C ILE A 119 -6.66 -6.26 3.40
N THR A 120 -7.63 -6.13 4.32
CA THR A 120 -7.58 -6.75 5.65
C THR A 120 -7.35 -8.25 5.55
N GLY A 121 -8.18 -8.96 4.80
CA GLY A 121 -8.09 -10.41 4.66
C GLY A 121 -6.74 -10.86 4.10
N LYS A 122 -6.17 -10.13 3.13
CA LYS A 122 -4.83 -10.44 2.64
C LYS A 122 -3.74 -10.17 3.65
N LEU A 123 -3.81 -9.06 4.37
CA LEU A 123 -2.82 -8.71 5.39
C LEU A 123 -2.81 -9.75 6.52
N VAL A 124 -4.00 -10.15 6.99
CA VAL A 124 -4.20 -11.22 7.97
C VAL A 124 -3.61 -12.55 7.45
N LEU A 125 -3.98 -12.96 6.24
CA LEU A 125 -3.49 -14.22 5.63
C LEU A 125 -1.97 -14.23 5.42
N SER A 126 -1.37 -13.06 5.19
CA SER A 126 0.07 -12.89 5.02
C SER A 126 0.85 -12.69 6.33
N GLU A 127 0.18 -12.77 7.48
CA GLU A 127 0.75 -12.48 8.80
C GLU A 127 1.44 -11.09 8.86
N ALA A 128 0.94 -10.14 8.06
CA ALA A 128 1.50 -8.80 7.90
C ALA A 128 0.84 -7.75 8.80
N GLU A 129 0.02 -8.18 9.77
CA GLU A 129 -0.79 -7.30 10.63
C GLU A 129 0.06 -6.31 11.43
N GLY A 130 1.22 -6.76 11.93
CA GLY A 130 2.17 -5.91 12.65
C GLY A 130 3.03 -5.00 11.77
N LYS A 131 2.80 -4.98 10.45
CA LYS A 131 3.59 -4.22 9.47
C LYS A 131 2.78 -3.09 8.84
N ILE A 132 1.67 -2.68 9.44
CA ILE A 132 0.78 -1.68 8.84
C ILE A 132 1.04 -0.31 9.48
N LEU A 133 1.09 0.72 8.64
CA LEU A 133 1.00 2.12 9.03
C LEU A 133 -0.15 2.74 8.23
N THR A 134 -1.20 3.13 8.92
CA THR A 134 -2.37 3.77 8.32
C THR A 134 -2.08 5.26 8.13
N VAL A 135 -2.22 5.74 6.90
CA VAL A 135 -1.93 7.13 6.54
C VAL A 135 -3.23 7.83 6.19
N LEU A 136 -3.63 8.80 7.02
CA LEU A 136 -4.76 9.69 6.75
C LEU A 136 -4.32 10.83 5.83
N ASN A 137 -4.48 10.61 4.53
CA ASN A 137 -4.09 11.55 3.48
C ASN A 137 -5.17 12.63 3.25
N LYS A 138 -4.79 13.70 2.56
CA LYS A 138 -5.63 14.91 2.33
C LYS A 138 -6.07 15.59 3.64
N SER A 139 -5.21 15.53 4.66
CA SER A 139 -5.47 16.12 5.98
C SER A 139 -5.40 17.66 5.99
N ASP A 140 -5.06 18.28 4.86
CA ASP A 140 -5.27 19.70 4.60
C ASP A 140 -6.76 20.07 4.39
N LEU A 141 -7.61 19.09 4.08
CA LEU A 141 -9.05 19.26 3.95
C LEU A 141 -9.77 18.96 5.28
N PRO A 142 -11.02 19.44 5.47
CA PRO A 142 -11.80 19.10 6.66
C PRO A 142 -11.97 17.58 6.83
N ALA A 143 -11.55 17.07 7.99
CA ALA A 143 -11.64 15.66 8.31
C ALA A 143 -13.10 15.19 8.42
N LYS A 144 -13.43 14.12 7.70
CA LYS A 144 -14.74 13.44 7.73
C LYS A 144 -14.63 11.96 8.04
N LEU A 145 -13.43 11.38 7.93
CA LEU A 145 -13.18 9.99 8.27
C LEU A 145 -13.19 9.83 9.79
N ASN A 146 -14.00 8.90 10.29
CA ASN A 146 -14.00 8.52 11.70
C ASN A 146 -13.14 7.26 11.89
N ALA A 147 -11.94 7.42 12.44
CA ALA A 147 -11.00 6.32 12.64
C ALA A 147 -11.55 5.22 13.57
N ALA A 148 -12.46 5.55 14.50
CA ALA A 148 -13.09 4.56 15.38
C ALA A 148 -14.03 3.60 14.63
N LYS A 149 -14.41 3.91 13.39
CA LYS A 149 -15.18 3.00 12.52
C LYS A 149 -14.27 2.11 11.65
N LEU A 150 -12.96 2.33 11.63
CA LEU A 150 -12.03 1.47 10.90
C LEU A 150 -11.91 0.10 11.60
N PRO A 151 -11.63 -0.98 10.85
CA PRO A 151 -11.13 -2.21 11.44
C PRO A 151 -9.98 -1.92 12.41
N GLN A 152 -10.00 -2.58 13.58
CA GLN A 152 -9.09 -2.27 14.69
C GLN A 152 -7.60 -2.34 14.29
N ILE A 153 -7.25 -3.32 13.45
CA ILE A 153 -5.93 -3.48 12.83
C ILE A 153 -5.41 -2.21 12.11
N PHE A 154 -6.30 -1.37 11.57
CA PHE A 154 -5.94 -0.11 10.94
C PHE A 154 -6.04 1.06 11.91
N ALA A 155 -7.02 1.05 12.82
CA ALA A 155 -7.20 2.12 13.79
C ALA A 155 -6.01 2.25 14.76
N ASP A 156 -5.42 1.12 15.17
CA ASP A 156 -4.27 1.09 16.08
C ASP A 156 -2.95 1.53 15.41
N THR A 157 -2.98 1.79 14.10
CA THR A 157 -1.79 2.11 13.28
C THR A 157 -1.90 3.46 12.56
N VAL A 158 -2.84 4.32 12.94
CA VAL A 158 -3.03 5.68 12.39
C VAL A 158 -1.91 6.63 12.80
#